data_AF-A0A9D8SFE6-F1
#
_entry.id   AF-A0A9D8SFE6-F1
#
_cell.length_a   1.000
_cell.length_b   1.000
_cell.length_c   1.000
_cell.angle_alpha   90.00
_cell.angle_beta   90.00
_cell.angle_gamma   90.00
#
_symmetry.space_group_name_H-M   'P 1'
#
loop_
_entity.id
_entity.type
_entity.pdbx_description
1 polymer ?
#
loop_
_entity_poly.entity_id
_entity_poly.type
_entity_poly.pdbx_seq_one_letter_code
_entity_poly.pdbx_strand_id
1 'polypeptide(L)'
;GYRKTALQGSDLIVTAVTVSMPKGEVSEILAKMADFSQRRISKQPLELPSAGSMFKRPPGYFAGTLIDQTGLKGYTVGGAQVSTKHAGFVVNIGGATAADVLQLIKDVQNKVMAEHGVMLHPEVLIIGEE
;
A
#
# COMPACT_ATOMS: atom_id res chain seq x y z
N GLY A 1 -1.17 -11.05 -15.11
CA GLY A 1 -1.50 -11.73 -13.84
C GLY A 1 -1.96 -10.70 -12.82
N TYR A 2 -2.33 -11.08 -11.58
CA TYR A 2 -2.64 -10.10 -10.53
C TYR A 2 -1.41 -9.22 -10.26
N ARG A 3 -1.58 -7.89 -10.35
CA ARG A 3 -0.50 -6.88 -10.19
C ARG A 3 0.73 -7.11 -11.08
N LYS A 4 0.54 -7.81 -12.21
CA LYS A 4 1.59 -8.11 -13.18
C LYS A 4 1.15 -7.80 -14.60
N THR A 5 2.03 -7.17 -15.35
CA THR A 5 1.88 -6.89 -16.78
C THR A 5 3.10 -7.41 -17.54
N ALA A 6 3.02 -7.49 -18.86
CA ALA A 6 4.17 -7.84 -19.71
C ALA A 6 5.27 -6.75 -19.73
N LEU A 7 5.01 -5.58 -19.15
CA LEU A 7 5.94 -4.45 -19.12
C LEU A 7 6.96 -4.55 -17.98
N GLN A 8 6.62 -5.28 -16.91
CA GLN A 8 7.51 -5.46 -15.77
C GLN A 8 8.76 -6.23 -16.20
N GLY A 9 9.94 -5.64 -15.99
CA GLY A 9 11.22 -6.23 -16.41
C GLY A 9 11.58 -6.01 -17.88
N SER A 10 10.82 -5.18 -18.60
CA SER A 10 11.17 -4.72 -19.95
C SER A 10 11.69 -3.28 -19.92
N ASP A 11 12.43 -2.87 -20.96
CA ASP A 11 12.89 -1.49 -21.15
C ASP A 11 11.84 -0.60 -21.85
N LEU A 12 10.59 -1.05 -21.89
CA LEU A 12 9.51 -0.37 -22.60
C LEU A 12 8.92 0.79 -21.75
N ILE A 13 8.66 1.92 -22.41
CA ILE A 13 7.99 3.07 -21.83
C ILE A 13 6.57 3.18 -22.39
N VAL A 14 5.58 3.23 -21.51
CA VAL A 14 4.18 3.42 -21.91
C VAL A 14 3.96 4.87 -22.33
N THR A 15 3.58 5.08 -23.60
CA THR A 15 3.31 6.42 -24.15
C THR A 15 1.81 6.72 -24.26
N ALA A 16 0.96 5.71 -24.37
CA ALA A 16 -0.48 5.85 -24.44
C ALA A 16 -1.19 4.59 -23.94
N VAL A 17 -2.43 4.76 -23.47
CA VAL A 17 -3.35 3.67 -23.12
C VAL A 17 -4.70 3.97 -23.76
N THR A 18 -5.23 3.01 -24.53
CA THR A 18 -6.61 3.05 -25.03
C THR A 18 -7.46 2.10 -24.20
N VAL A 19 -8.52 2.63 -23.60
CA VAL A 19 -9.45 1.84 -22.78
C VAL A 19 -10.81 1.83 -23.48
N SER A 20 -11.36 0.63 -23.70
CA SER A 20 -12.73 0.45 -24.19
C SER A 20 -13.66 0.20 -23.02
N MET A 21 -14.77 0.93 -22.95
CA MET A 21 -15.75 0.83 -21.87
C MET A 21 -17.17 0.73 -22.43
N PRO A 22 -18.06 -0.04 -21.79
CA PRO A 22 -19.47 -0.05 -22.15
C PRO A 22 -20.14 1.28 -21.80
N LYS A 23 -21.19 1.65 -22.55
CA LYS A 23 -22.09 2.72 -22.14
C LYS A 23 -22.85 2.31 -20.88
N GLY A 24 -23.23 3.29 -20.06
CA GLY A 24 -24.05 3.08 -18.88
C GLY A 24 -24.76 4.36 -18.46
N GLU A 25 -25.69 4.24 -17.51
CA GLU A 25 -26.44 5.36 -16.97
C GLU A 25 -25.54 6.31 -16.19
N VAL A 26 -25.54 7.58 -16.58
CA VAL A 26 -24.63 8.61 -16.03
C VAL A 26 -24.79 8.75 -14.52
N SER A 27 -26.03 8.78 -14.03
CA SER A 27 -26.35 8.91 -12.61
C SER A 27 -25.81 7.74 -11.78
N GLU A 28 -25.93 6.51 -12.28
CA GLU A 28 -25.40 5.32 -11.61
C GLU A 28 -23.87 5.29 -11.59
N ILE A 29 -23.23 5.71 -12.68
CA ILE A 29 -21.77 5.79 -12.77
C ILE A 29 -21.26 6.81 -11.75
N LEU A 30 -21.85 8.01 -11.69
CA LEU A 30 -21.47 9.04 -10.73
C LEU A 30 -21.69 8.58 -9.28
N ALA A 31 -22.81 7.90 -9.01
CA ALA A 31 -23.10 7.35 -7.68
C ALA A 31 -22.03 6.32 -7.25
N LYS A 32 -21.63 5.41 -8.15
CA LYS A 32 -20.57 4.42 -7.88
C LYS A 32 -19.21 5.10 -7.66
N MET A 33 -18.87 6.12 -8.45
CA MET A 33 -17.64 6.89 -8.28
C MET A 33 -17.59 7.59 -6.91
N ALA A 34 -18.71 8.19 -6.49
CA ALA A 34 -18.82 8.85 -5.19
C ALA A 34 -18.69 7.85 -4.04
N ASP A 35 -19.39 6.72 -4.11
CA ASP A 35 -19.30 5.64 -3.11
C ASP A 35 -17.87 5.10 -2.98
N PHE A 36 -17.19 4.79 -4.10
CA PHE A 36 -15.80 4.32 -4.05
C PHE A 36 -14.84 5.37 -3.50
N SER A 37 -15.04 6.64 -3.85
CA SER A 37 -14.25 7.74 -3.30
C SER A 37 -14.43 7.85 -1.78
N GLN A 38 -15.67 7.79 -1.29
CA GLN A 38 -15.96 7.88 0.14
C GLN A 38 -15.40 6.68 0.92
N ARG A 39 -15.48 5.46 0.36
CA ARG A 39 -14.85 4.27 0.95
C ARG A 39 -13.35 4.41 1.03
N ARG A 40 -12.71 5.03 0.02
CA ARG A 40 -11.27 5.25 0.01
C ARG A 40 -10.87 6.30 1.05
N ILE A 41 -11.55 7.44 1.08
CA ILE A 41 -11.31 8.54 2.04
C ILE A 41 -11.47 8.06 3.47
N SER A 42 -12.52 7.27 3.76
CA SER A 42 -12.75 6.78 5.13
C SER A 42 -11.72 5.75 5.59
N LYS A 43 -11.13 4.97 4.67
CA LYS A 43 -10.25 3.84 5.01
C LYS A 43 -8.77 4.07 4.81
N GLN A 44 -8.35 5.06 4.02
CA GLN A 44 -6.94 5.25 3.65
C GLN A 44 -6.40 6.60 4.12
N PRO A 45 -5.12 6.71 4.49
CA PRO A 45 -4.49 7.96 4.91
C PRO A 45 -4.13 8.82 3.69
N LEU A 46 -5.16 9.36 3.01
CA LEU A 46 -4.97 10.18 1.80
C LEU A 46 -4.40 11.57 2.11
N GLU A 47 -4.48 11.98 3.36
CA GLU A 47 -3.98 13.25 3.89
C GLU A 47 -2.46 13.28 4.10
N LEU A 48 -1.78 12.12 4.04
CA LEU A 48 -0.33 12.00 4.23
C LEU A 48 0.33 11.38 2.99
N PRO A 49 1.58 11.77 2.65
CA PRO A 49 2.36 11.11 1.61
C PRO A 49 2.58 9.63 1.97
N SER A 50 2.34 8.73 1.01
CA SER A 50 2.58 7.29 1.16
C SER A 50 2.78 6.61 -0.19
N ALA A 51 3.35 5.41 -0.19
CA ALA A 51 3.54 4.57 -1.38
C ALA A 51 2.39 3.56 -1.59
N GLY A 52 1.23 3.77 -0.97
CA GLY A 52 0.11 2.83 -1.02
C GLY A 52 0.26 1.67 -0.03
N SER A 53 -0.34 0.52 -0.37
CA SER A 53 -0.21 -0.70 0.44
C SER A 53 1.21 -1.25 0.36
N MET A 54 1.87 -1.32 1.51
CA MET A 54 3.29 -1.63 1.59
C MET A 54 3.61 -3.09 1.24
N PHE A 55 2.70 -4.00 1.61
CA PHE A 55 2.89 -5.45 1.47
C PHE A 55 1.86 -6.10 0.56
N LYS A 56 2.31 -7.14 -0.14
CA LYS A 56 1.46 -8.10 -0.85
C LYS A 56 0.48 -8.74 0.12
N ARG A 57 -0.65 -9.21 -0.41
CA ARG A 57 -1.60 -10.00 0.36
C ARG A 57 -1.06 -11.43 0.56
N PRO A 58 -0.76 -11.88 1.79
CA PRO A 58 -0.39 -13.27 2.03
C PRO A 58 -1.61 -14.20 1.85
N PRO A 59 -1.42 -15.45 1.40
CA PRO A 59 -2.50 -16.42 1.22
C PRO A 59 -3.31 -16.61 2.51
N GLY A 60 -4.64 -16.51 2.43
CA GLY A 60 -5.53 -16.71 3.59
C GLY A 60 -5.69 -15.51 4.53
N TYR A 61 -4.91 -14.43 4.36
CA TYR A 61 -4.93 -13.29 5.29
C TYR A 61 -5.06 -11.94 4.57
N PHE A 62 -5.16 -10.88 5.36
CA PHE A 62 -4.97 -9.50 4.93
C PHE A 62 -3.76 -8.92 5.66
N ALA A 63 -2.77 -8.41 4.92
CA ALA A 63 -1.54 -7.87 5.52
C ALA A 63 -1.84 -6.78 6.55
N GLY A 64 -2.74 -5.83 6.21
CA GLY A 64 -3.14 -4.78 7.14
C GLY A 64 -3.75 -5.29 8.45
N THR A 65 -4.52 -6.40 8.41
CA THR A 65 -5.08 -7.01 9.62
C THR A 65 -4.00 -7.66 10.48
N LEU A 66 -3.05 -8.37 9.87
CA LEU A 66 -1.91 -8.94 10.60
C LEU A 66 -1.11 -7.85 11.29
N ILE A 67 -0.77 -6.76 10.58
CA ILE A 67 0.01 -5.65 11.15
C ILE A 67 -0.75 -4.92 12.26
N ASP A 68 -2.08 -4.80 12.14
CA ASP A 68 -2.91 -4.20 13.18
C ASP A 68 -2.89 -5.03 14.47
N GLN A 69 -2.92 -6.35 14.34
CA GLN A 69 -2.88 -7.30 15.46
C GLN A 69 -1.54 -7.30 16.20
N THR A 70 -0.46 -6.86 15.55
CA THR A 70 0.85 -6.73 16.22
C THR A 70 1.02 -5.47 17.05
N GLY A 71 0.01 -4.59 17.11
CA GLY A 71 0.08 -3.32 17.83
C GLY A 71 1.00 -2.28 17.20
N LEU A 72 1.39 -2.45 15.92
CA LEU A 72 2.34 -1.55 15.26
C LEU A 72 1.71 -0.29 14.67
N LYS A 73 0.38 -0.09 14.75
CA LYS A 73 -0.23 1.18 14.32
C LYS A 73 0.38 2.36 15.09
N GLY A 74 0.83 3.38 14.37
CA GLY A 74 1.51 4.53 14.95
C GLY A 74 2.99 4.31 15.28
N TYR A 75 3.51 3.08 15.14
CA TYR A 75 4.95 2.83 15.28
C TYR A 75 5.73 3.64 14.25
N THR A 76 6.80 4.30 14.70
CA THR A 76 7.49 5.34 13.96
C THR A 76 9.00 5.09 13.99
N VAL A 77 9.65 5.27 12.84
CA VAL A 77 11.10 5.30 12.67
C VAL A 77 11.44 6.57 11.90
N GLY A 78 12.22 7.47 12.50
CA GLY A 78 12.49 8.79 11.91
C GLY A 78 11.19 9.51 11.54
N GLY A 79 11.03 9.86 10.26
CA GLY A 79 9.79 10.47 9.74
C GLY A 79 8.75 9.49 9.18
N ALA A 80 9.05 8.18 9.13
CA ALA A 80 8.15 7.15 8.60
C ALA A 80 7.32 6.52 9.71
N GLN A 81 6.02 6.32 9.48
CA GLN A 81 5.10 5.76 10.47
C GLN A 81 4.15 4.73 9.84
N VAL A 82 3.83 3.66 10.57
CA VAL A 82 2.70 2.80 10.23
C VAL A 82 1.41 3.58 10.47
N SER A 83 0.63 3.83 9.43
CA SER A 83 -0.56 4.68 9.53
C SER A 83 -1.52 4.22 10.64
N THR A 84 -1.89 5.17 11.49
CA THR A 84 -2.91 4.98 12.53
C THR A 84 -4.29 4.66 11.96
N LYS A 85 -4.56 5.15 10.74
CA LYS A 85 -5.82 4.92 10.01
C LYS A 85 -5.86 3.55 9.33
N HIS A 86 -4.75 3.11 8.73
CA HIS A 86 -4.66 1.83 8.05
C HIS A 86 -3.27 1.21 8.16
N ALA A 87 -3.14 0.13 8.95
CA ALA A 87 -1.86 -0.52 9.26
C ALA A 87 -1.10 -1.12 8.05
N GLY A 88 -1.73 -1.21 6.88
CA GLY A 88 -1.06 -1.67 5.64
C GLY A 88 -0.30 -0.56 4.91
N PHE A 89 -0.36 0.68 5.41
CA PHE A 89 0.27 1.86 4.83
C PHE A 89 1.39 2.34 5.73
N VAL A 90 2.53 2.63 5.11
CA VAL A 90 3.57 3.47 5.71
C VAL A 90 3.36 4.89 5.18
N VAL A 91 3.24 5.84 6.10
CA VAL A 91 3.06 7.26 5.80
C VAL A 91 4.30 8.04 6.21
N ASN A 92 4.59 9.09 5.45
CA ASN A 92 5.56 10.10 5.84
C ASN A 92 4.83 11.16 6.67
N ILE A 93 5.13 11.23 7.97
CA ILE A 93 4.55 12.25 8.88
C ILE A 93 5.36 13.55 8.90
N GLY A 94 6.43 13.62 8.10
CA GLY A 94 7.36 14.73 7.98
C GLY A 94 8.80 14.24 8.03
N GLY A 95 9.58 14.57 7.00
CA GLY A 95 11.03 14.30 6.98
C GLY A 95 11.43 12.82 6.84
N ALA A 96 10.52 11.90 6.47
CA ALA A 96 10.89 10.49 6.29
C ALA A 96 11.97 10.31 5.20
N THR A 97 12.99 9.54 5.54
CA THR A 97 14.01 9.09 4.59
C THR A 97 13.68 7.70 4.03
N ALA A 98 14.37 7.28 2.97
CA ALA A 98 14.26 5.91 2.47
C ALA A 98 14.71 4.89 3.54
N ALA A 99 15.78 5.19 4.28
CA ALA A 99 16.28 4.34 5.36
C ALA A 99 15.23 4.14 6.46
N ASP A 100 14.50 5.19 6.83
CA ASP A 100 13.40 5.11 7.80
C ASP A 100 12.31 4.14 7.33
N VAL A 101 11.89 4.27 6.07
CA VAL A 101 10.87 3.41 5.48
C VAL A 101 11.34 1.96 5.42
N LEU A 102 12.58 1.71 5.01
CA LEU A 102 13.16 0.36 4.92
C LEU A 102 13.28 -0.30 6.29
N GLN A 103 13.71 0.46 7.30
CA GLN A 103 13.79 -0.03 8.68
C GLN A 103 12.39 -0.36 9.22
N LEU A 104 11.42 0.53 9.01
CA LEU A 104 10.03 0.30 9.41
C LEU A 104 9.42 -0.94 8.73
N ILE A 105 9.70 -1.15 7.44
CA ILE A 105 9.28 -2.36 6.71
C ILE A 105 9.84 -3.62 7.39
N LYS A 106 11.14 -3.61 7.72
CA LYS A 106 11.82 -4.74 8.36
C LYS A 106 11.23 -5.03 9.75
N ASP A 107 10.95 -4.00 10.53
CA ASP A 107 10.35 -4.15 11.87
C ASP A 107 8.95 -4.76 11.79
N VAL A 108 8.14 -4.31 10.83
CA VAL A 108 6.81 -4.87 10.56
C VAL A 108 6.90 -6.35 10.14
N GLN A 109 7.80 -6.69 9.21
CA GLN A 109 8.00 -8.08 8.78
C GLN A 109 8.42 -8.98 9.95
N ASN A 110 9.39 -8.55 10.75
CA ASN A 110 9.89 -9.30 11.90
C ASN A 110 8.79 -9.55 12.92
N LYS A 111 8.00 -8.51 13.22
CA LYS A 111 6.92 -8.61 14.20
C LYS A 111 5.79 -9.52 13.74
N VAL A 112 5.34 -9.38 12.49
CA VAL A 112 4.30 -10.25 11.93
C VAL A 112 4.77 -11.71 11.83
N MET A 113 6.03 -11.93 11.46
CA MET A 113 6.61 -13.28 11.44
C MET A 113 6.66 -13.89 12.85
N ALA A 114 7.08 -13.12 13.85
CA ALA A 114 7.20 -13.59 15.23
C ALA A 114 5.83 -13.95 15.85
N GLU A 115 4.78 -13.17 15.57
CA GLU A 115 3.47 -13.36 16.21
C GLU A 115 2.52 -14.27 15.43
N HIS A 116 2.63 -14.28 14.10
CA HIS A 116 1.70 -15.01 13.24
C HIS A 116 2.36 -16.11 12.41
N GLY A 117 3.69 -16.19 12.38
CA GLY A 117 4.41 -17.12 11.51
C GLY A 117 4.24 -16.84 10.01
N VAL A 118 3.78 -15.64 9.65
CA VAL A 118 3.51 -15.23 8.27
C VAL A 118 4.60 -14.29 7.78
N MET A 119 5.26 -14.67 6.68
CA MET A 119 6.21 -13.79 6.01
C MET A 119 5.48 -12.79 5.10
N LEU A 120 5.61 -11.50 5.39
CA LEU A 120 5.12 -10.44 4.51
C LEU A 120 6.17 -10.10 3.44
N HIS A 121 5.73 -9.95 2.19
CA HIS A 121 6.58 -9.51 1.08
C HIS A 121 6.18 -8.11 0.63
N PRO A 122 7.12 -7.17 0.41
CA PRO A 122 6.80 -5.86 -0.13
C PRO A 122 6.08 -5.95 -1.49
N GLU A 123 5.09 -5.08 -1.67
CA GLU A 123 4.43 -4.81 -2.96
C GLU A 123 5.11 -3.64 -3.68
N VAL A 124 5.60 -2.66 -2.91
CA VAL A 124 6.35 -1.52 -3.46
C VAL A 124 7.68 -1.97 -4.04
N LEU A 125 8.14 -1.26 -5.08
CA LEU A 125 9.47 -1.43 -5.63
C LEU A 125 10.43 -0.51 -4.88
N ILE A 126 11.52 -1.09 -4.40
CA ILE A 126 12.63 -0.36 -3.78
C ILE A 126 13.70 -0.19 -4.87
N ILE A 127 14.10 1.05 -5.14
CA ILE A 127 15.07 1.42 -6.16
C ILE A 127 16.11 2.38 -5.57
N GLY A 128 17.29 2.44 -6.18
CA GLY A 128 18.41 3.26 -5.73
C GLY A 128 19.58 2.42 -5.23
N GLU A 129 20.56 3.11 -4.66
CA GLU A 129 21.77 2.55 -4.05
C GLU A 129 21.70 2.74 -2.52
N GLU A 130 22.55 2.03 -1.78
CA GLU A 130 22.68 2.19 -0.32
C GLU A 130 23.31 3.53 0.08
#